data_AF-A0A455SCS6-F1
#
_entry.id   AF-A0A455SCS6-F1
#
_cell.length_a   1.000
_cell.length_b   1.000
_cell.length_c   1.000
_cell.angle_alpha   90.00
_cell.angle_beta   90.00
_cell.angle_gamma   90.00
#
_symmetry.space_group_name_H-M   'P 1'
#
loop_
_entity.id
_entity.type
_entity.pdbx_description
1 polymer ?
#
loop_
_entity_poly.entity_id
_entity_poly.type
_entity_poly.pdbx_seq_one_letter_code
_entity_poly.pdbx_strand_id
1 'polypeptide(L)'
;MQYHALLDRWHSQSLLYFPDLPGCQVTAGTPEEALALAPEVVSQHLSWLHTQHLLAEPPTAPIDIALLEDSVPSANGAGALFQTDLQTPPHDYMQNALQIADLTRADLITLSRSLPPESVFPFALGDTATCTVEGLLQHIAELDLWYIASLFAQKPTLRLPDDPVEALEASARAVADGLRSLSTERLQQVVIFEGEAWTPMKLLRRRTGHLREHIPHLQRLSPLDALKRRGIE
;
A
#
# COMPACT_ATOMS: atom_id res chain seq x y z
N MET A 1 22.38 -3.54 -6.98
CA MET A 1 21.36 -4.61 -6.92
C MET A 1 20.18 -4.15 -7.74
N GLN A 2 19.71 -4.97 -8.67
CA GLN A 2 18.63 -4.60 -9.58
C GLN A 2 17.28 -5.07 -9.04
N TYR A 3 16.26 -4.22 -9.12
CA TYR A 3 14.88 -4.51 -8.75
C TYR A 3 13.94 -4.21 -9.92
N HIS A 4 12.88 -5.01 -10.05
CA HIS A 4 11.90 -4.84 -11.12
C HIS A 4 10.70 -4.03 -10.65
N ALA A 5 10.26 -3.10 -11.48
CA ALA A 5 9.11 -2.26 -11.20
C ALA A 5 7.97 -2.46 -12.21
N LEU A 6 6.73 -2.32 -11.74
CA LEU A 6 5.53 -2.20 -12.53
C LEU A 6 5.06 -0.74 -12.46
N LEU A 7 5.01 -0.06 -13.60
CA LEU A 7 4.54 1.32 -13.70
C LEU A 7 3.06 1.35 -14.04
N ASP A 8 2.26 1.82 -13.08
CA ASP A 8 0.83 2.06 -13.25
C ASP A 8 0.59 3.55 -13.49
N ARG A 9 0.24 3.90 -14.72
CA ARG A 9 -0.03 5.28 -15.12
C ARG A 9 -1.48 5.66 -14.84
N TRP A 10 -1.67 6.75 -14.13
CA TRP A 10 -2.96 7.39 -13.91
C TRP A 10 -2.99 8.75 -14.61
N HIS A 11 -4.17 9.33 -14.77
CA HIS A 11 -4.31 10.63 -15.44
C HIS A 11 -3.57 11.77 -14.71
N SER A 12 -3.42 11.67 -13.40
CA SER A 12 -2.84 12.72 -12.54
C SER A 12 -1.60 12.29 -11.78
N GLN A 13 -1.21 11.01 -11.86
CA GLN A 13 -0.09 10.46 -11.09
C GLN A 13 0.47 9.19 -11.73
N SER A 14 1.63 8.76 -11.26
CA SER A 14 2.28 7.51 -11.62
C SER A 14 2.63 6.74 -10.35
N LEU A 15 2.32 5.45 -10.36
CA LEU A 15 2.63 4.54 -9.25
C LEU A 15 3.65 3.50 -9.73
N LEU A 16 4.72 3.30 -8.97
CA LEU A 16 5.61 2.15 -9.17
C LEU A 16 5.38 1.14 -8.06
N TYR A 17 5.25 -0.12 -8.44
CA TYR A 17 5.19 -1.26 -7.52
C TYR A 17 6.36 -2.20 -7.79
N PHE A 18 6.86 -2.87 -6.75
CA PHE A 18 7.97 -3.82 -6.87
C PHE A 18 7.47 -5.22 -6.52
N PRO A 19 7.26 -6.12 -7.50
CA PRO A 19 6.73 -7.45 -7.25
C PRO A 19 7.54 -8.26 -6.24
N ASP A 20 8.86 -8.05 -6.21
CA ASP A 20 9.75 -8.75 -5.27
C ASP A 20 9.77 -8.13 -3.86
N LEU A 21 9.14 -6.97 -3.67
CA LEU A 21 9.11 -6.21 -2.41
C LEU A 21 7.67 -5.76 -2.08
N PRO A 22 6.82 -6.65 -1.51
CA PRO A 22 5.46 -6.30 -1.16
C PRO A 22 5.39 -5.06 -0.26
N GLY A 23 4.52 -4.10 -0.60
CA GLY A 23 4.39 -2.85 0.15
C GLY A 23 5.40 -1.76 -0.20
N CYS A 24 6.39 -2.04 -1.04
CA CYS A 24 7.21 -0.99 -1.63
C CYS A 24 6.43 -0.34 -2.78
N GLN A 25 6.09 0.94 -2.63
CA GLN A 25 5.39 1.72 -3.64
C GLN A 25 5.97 3.13 -3.74
N VAL A 26 6.11 3.64 -4.96
CA VAL A 26 6.39 5.05 -5.24
C VAL A 26 5.15 5.69 -5.82
N THR A 27 4.82 6.91 -5.38
CA THR A 27 3.77 7.75 -5.96
C THR A 27 4.40 9.08 -6.36
N ALA A 28 4.24 9.48 -7.62
CA ALA A 28 4.74 10.76 -8.15
C ALA A 28 3.81 11.35 -9.21
N GLY A 29 4.05 12.60 -9.62
CA GLY A 29 3.24 13.25 -10.66
C GLY A 29 3.50 12.68 -12.05
N THR A 30 4.75 12.27 -12.32
CA THR A 30 5.16 11.71 -13.60
C THR A 30 5.93 10.38 -13.46
N PRO A 31 5.99 9.56 -14.52
CA PRO A 31 6.81 8.35 -14.54
C PRO A 31 8.29 8.63 -14.28
N GLU A 32 8.82 9.71 -14.85
CA GLU A 32 10.23 10.09 -14.73
C GLU A 32 10.56 10.44 -13.27
N GLU A 33 9.68 11.20 -12.60
CA GLU A 33 9.80 11.47 -11.17
C GLU A 33 9.69 10.18 -10.34
N ALA A 34 8.73 9.30 -10.65
CA ALA A 34 8.57 8.04 -9.93
C ALA A 34 9.85 7.18 -10.03
N LEU A 35 10.41 7.06 -11.23
CA LEU A 35 11.65 6.30 -11.46
C LEU A 35 12.86 6.95 -10.78
N ALA A 36 12.92 8.28 -10.74
CA ALA A 36 13.99 8.99 -10.02
C ALA A 36 13.93 8.80 -8.50
N LEU A 37 12.72 8.71 -7.92
CA LEU A 37 12.50 8.47 -6.49
C LEU A 37 12.66 7.00 -6.08
N ALA A 38 12.48 6.07 -7.03
CA ALA A 38 12.42 4.64 -6.75
C ALA A 38 13.62 4.05 -5.99
N PRO A 39 14.90 4.37 -6.32
CA PRO A 39 16.03 3.82 -5.58
C PRO A 39 16.01 4.16 -4.09
N GLU A 40 15.64 5.40 -3.74
CA GLU A 40 15.58 5.86 -2.36
C GLU A 40 14.41 5.19 -1.61
N VAL A 41 13.24 5.10 -2.24
CA VAL A 41 12.07 4.42 -1.63
C VAL A 41 12.34 2.94 -1.39
N VAL A 42 12.99 2.25 -2.34
CA VAL A 42 13.41 0.85 -2.16
C VAL A 42 14.41 0.73 -1.02
N SER A 43 15.40 1.63 -0.93
CA SER A 43 16.37 1.66 0.16
C SER A 43 15.70 1.80 1.54
N GLN A 44 14.75 2.73 1.65
CA GLN A 44 13.98 2.96 2.89
C GLN A 44 13.13 1.74 3.24
N HIS A 45 12.49 1.11 2.25
CA HIS A 45 11.69 -0.08 2.47
C HIS A 45 12.54 -1.27 2.95
N LEU A 46 13.70 -1.51 2.33
CA LEU A 46 14.64 -2.57 2.75
C LEU A 46 15.18 -2.32 4.16
N SER A 47 15.49 -1.06 4.49
CA SER A 47 15.90 -0.66 5.84
C SER A 47 14.79 -0.94 6.86
N TRP A 48 13.54 -0.64 6.53
CA TRP A 48 12.39 -0.96 7.38
C TRP A 48 12.19 -2.47 7.52
N LEU A 49 12.28 -3.25 6.45
CA LEU A 49 12.21 -4.72 6.53
C LEU A 49 13.29 -5.29 7.45
N HIS A 50 14.49 -4.69 7.45
CA HIS A 50 15.56 -5.05 8.37
C HIS A 50 15.21 -4.75 9.83
N THR A 51 14.65 -3.57 10.14
CA THR A 51 14.23 -3.25 11.52
C THR A 51 13.09 -4.15 12.00
N GLN A 52 12.28 -4.68 11.09
CA GLN A 52 11.24 -5.66 11.39
C GLN A 52 11.73 -7.12 11.38
N HIS A 53 13.03 -7.35 11.23
CA HIS A 53 13.65 -8.68 11.14
C HIS A 53 13.12 -9.57 10.00
N LEU A 54 12.58 -8.96 8.94
CA LEU A 54 12.17 -9.64 7.70
C LEU A 54 13.29 -9.67 6.65
N LEU A 55 14.36 -8.91 6.86
CA LEU A 55 15.56 -8.88 6.04
C LEU A 55 16.81 -8.93 6.92
N ALA A 56 17.76 -9.82 6.59
CA ALA A 56 18.98 -9.99 7.37
C ALA A 56 19.84 -8.72 7.37
N GLU A 57 20.27 -8.25 6.21
CA GLU A 57 20.98 -6.98 6.04
C GLU A 57 20.54 -6.31 4.74
N PRO A 58 20.36 -4.98 4.72
CA PRO A 58 20.08 -4.25 3.49
C PRO A 58 21.31 -4.25 2.56
N PRO A 59 21.11 -4.24 1.23
CA PRO A 59 22.22 -4.22 0.29
C PRO A 59 23.04 -2.93 0.40
N THR A 60 24.36 -3.05 0.33
CA THR A 60 25.28 -1.90 0.27
C THR A 60 25.55 -1.42 -1.16
N ALA A 61 25.27 -2.28 -2.15
CA ALA A 61 25.42 -1.95 -3.55
C ALA A 61 24.33 -0.96 -4.01
N PRO A 62 24.62 -0.05 -4.96
CA PRO A 62 23.62 0.87 -5.50
C PRO A 62 22.39 0.14 -6.01
N ILE A 63 21.21 0.67 -5.71
CA ILE A 63 19.92 0.15 -6.18
C ILE A 63 19.68 0.63 -7.61
N ASP A 64 19.44 -0.31 -8.51
CA ASP A 64 19.08 -0.08 -9.91
C ASP A 64 17.65 -0.55 -10.15
N ILE A 65 16.88 0.22 -10.93
CA ILE A 65 15.46 -0.04 -11.16
C ILE A 65 15.23 -0.36 -12.63
N ALA A 66 14.80 -1.59 -12.91
CA ALA A 66 14.42 -2.05 -14.24
C ALA A 66 12.89 -2.06 -14.37
N LEU A 67 12.36 -1.37 -15.37
CA LEU A 67 10.92 -1.39 -15.64
C LEU A 67 10.55 -2.71 -16.32
N LEU A 68 9.67 -3.49 -15.69
CA LEU A 68 9.19 -4.77 -16.19
C LEU A 68 7.93 -4.62 -17.03
N GLU A 69 6.97 -3.83 -16.55
CA GLU A 69 5.72 -3.54 -17.25
C GLU A 69 5.35 -2.07 -17.09
N ASP A 70 4.75 -1.48 -18.13
CA ASP A 70 4.27 -0.10 -18.17
C ASP A 70 2.82 -0.09 -18.65
N SER A 71 1.91 0.46 -17.84
CA SER A 71 0.50 0.57 -18.19
C SER A 71 0.19 1.87 -18.92
N VAL A 72 -1.02 1.94 -19.48
CA VAL A 72 -1.61 3.21 -19.94
C VAL A 72 -2.77 3.58 -19.02
N PRO A 73 -3.05 4.87 -18.80
CA PRO A 73 -4.20 5.28 -17.99
C PRO A 73 -5.49 4.68 -18.53
N SER A 74 -6.22 3.99 -17.66
CA SER A 74 -7.53 3.47 -18.02
C SER A 74 -8.55 4.59 -18.17
N ALA A 75 -9.38 4.53 -19.22
CA ALA A 75 -10.41 5.53 -19.49
C ALA A 75 -11.44 5.68 -18.33
N ASN A 76 -11.68 4.62 -17.56
CA ASN A 76 -12.58 4.63 -16.40
C ASN A 76 -11.86 4.89 -15.06
N GLY A 77 -10.57 5.21 -15.08
CA GLY A 77 -9.79 5.40 -13.85
C GLY A 77 -9.55 4.11 -13.06
N ALA A 78 -9.69 2.93 -13.67
CA ALA A 78 -9.28 1.67 -13.05
C ALA A 78 -7.75 1.53 -13.02
N GLY A 79 -7.22 0.91 -11.96
CA GLY A 79 -5.80 0.57 -11.89
C GLY A 79 -5.43 -0.54 -12.87
N ALA A 80 -4.19 -0.56 -13.34
CA ALA A 80 -3.74 -1.58 -14.29
C ALA A 80 -3.84 -3.00 -13.71
N LEU A 81 -4.16 -3.95 -14.60
CA LEU A 81 -3.95 -5.37 -14.41
C LEU A 81 -2.71 -5.77 -15.22
N PHE A 82 -1.61 -6.08 -14.55
CA PHE A 82 -0.36 -6.48 -15.17
C PHE A 82 -0.35 -7.98 -15.49
N GLN A 83 0.53 -8.42 -16.40
CA GLN A 83 0.75 -9.85 -16.63
C GLN A 83 1.25 -10.53 -15.36
N THR A 84 2.08 -9.84 -14.57
CA THR A 84 2.50 -10.28 -13.23
C THR A 84 1.30 -10.54 -12.30
N ASP A 85 0.21 -9.78 -12.43
CA ASP A 85 -0.99 -9.95 -11.59
C ASP A 85 -1.82 -11.19 -11.96
N LEU A 86 -1.59 -11.82 -13.12
CA LEU A 86 -2.33 -13.02 -13.55
C LEU A 86 -1.77 -14.31 -12.95
N GLN A 87 -0.62 -14.23 -12.28
CA GLN A 87 -0.01 -15.38 -11.64
C GLN A 87 -0.79 -15.78 -10.39
N THR A 88 -0.81 -17.08 -10.08
CA THR A 88 -1.24 -17.54 -8.76
C THR A 88 -0.22 -17.05 -7.74
N PRO A 89 -0.62 -16.34 -6.66
CA PRO A 89 0.32 -15.93 -5.63
C PRO A 89 1.01 -17.17 -5.05
N PRO A 90 2.35 -17.21 -5.02
CA PRO A 90 3.06 -18.18 -4.20
C PRO A 90 2.57 -18.08 -2.74
N HIS A 91 2.50 -19.22 -2.05
CA HIS A 91 1.95 -19.25 -0.69
C HIS A 91 2.77 -18.38 0.27
N ASP A 92 4.09 -18.46 0.17
CA ASP A 92 5.04 -17.61 0.89
C ASP A 92 4.86 -16.12 0.54
N TYR A 93 4.64 -15.79 -0.72
CA TYR A 93 4.36 -14.40 -1.14
C TYR A 93 3.11 -13.82 -0.44
N MET A 94 2.01 -14.57 -0.42
CA MET A 94 0.78 -14.14 0.26
C MET A 94 1.01 -13.95 1.76
N GLN A 95 1.69 -14.90 2.41
CA GLN A 95 2.02 -14.80 3.83
C GLN A 95 2.90 -13.59 4.13
N ASN A 96 3.93 -13.36 3.32
CA ASN A 96 4.85 -12.23 3.46
C ASN A 96 4.10 -10.89 3.28
N ALA A 97 3.25 -10.78 2.27
CA ALA A 97 2.46 -9.57 2.05
C ALA A 97 1.48 -9.29 3.20
N LEU A 98 0.84 -10.32 3.76
CA LEU A 98 -0.01 -10.19 4.94
C LEU A 98 0.78 -9.79 6.19
N GLN A 99 1.96 -10.39 6.40
CA GLN A 99 2.84 -10.03 7.52
C GLN A 99 3.32 -8.58 7.43
N ILE A 100 3.74 -8.14 6.24
CA ILE A 100 4.14 -6.75 5.99
C ILE A 100 2.97 -5.80 6.24
N ALA A 101 1.75 -6.16 5.81
CA ALA A 101 0.56 -5.36 6.09
C ALA A 101 0.25 -5.28 7.60
N ASP A 102 0.42 -6.36 8.34
CA ASP A 102 0.22 -6.38 9.80
C ASP A 102 1.22 -5.50 10.54
N LEU A 103 2.50 -5.56 10.17
CA LEU A 103 3.56 -4.71 10.73
C LEU A 103 3.34 -3.23 10.38
N THR A 104 2.95 -2.97 9.13
CA THR A 104 2.62 -1.60 8.69
C THR A 104 1.43 -1.03 9.46
N ARG A 105 0.40 -1.84 9.72
CA ARG A 105 -0.74 -1.43 10.54
C ARG A 105 -0.31 -1.13 11.98
N ALA A 106 0.55 -1.96 12.57
CA ALA A 106 1.09 -1.71 13.90
C ALA A 106 1.87 -0.38 13.97
N ASP A 107 2.66 -0.06 12.94
CA ASP A 107 3.35 1.22 12.82
C ASP A 107 2.37 2.38 12.68
N LEU A 108 1.33 2.26 11.85
CA LEU A 108 0.28 3.29 11.70
C LEU A 108 -0.43 3.58 13.02
N ILE A 109 -0.80 2.54 13.77
CA ILE A 109 -1.45 2.67 15.09
C ILE A 109 -0.50 3.30 16.12
N THR A 110 0.78 2.92 16.09
CA THR A 110 1.78 3.48 17.01
C THR A 110 2.02 4.96 16.72
N LEU A 111 2.18 5.30 15.44
CA LEU A 111 2.35 6.68 15.00
C LEU A 111 1.10 7.51 15.31
N SER A 112 -0.10 7.01 15.03
CA SER A 112 -1.34 7.76 15.30
C SER A 112 -1.50 8.12 16.78
N ARG A 113 -1.19 7.19 17.68
CA ARG A 113 -1.23 7.41 19.14
C ARG A 113 -0.18 8.41 19.64
N SER A 114 0.89 8.63 18.88
CA SER A 114 1.94 9.60 19.22
C SER A 114 1.63 11.03 18.81
N LEU A 115 0.59 11.24 17.99
CA LEU A 115 0.21 12.53 17.44
C LEU A 115 -0.91 13.19 18.27
N PRO A 116 -0.93 14.53 18.37
CA PRO A 116 -2.06 15.25 18.95
C PRO A 116 -3.37 14.95 18.21
N PRO A 117 -4.52 14.78 18.90
CA PRO A 117 -5.82 14.46 18.28
C PRO A 117 -6.25 15.44 17.19
N GLU A 118 -5.89 16.71 17.31
CA GLU A 118 -6.19 17.80 16.37
C GLU A 118 -5.26 17.86 15.15
N SER A 119 -4.35 16.90 14.99
CA SER A 119 -3.37 16.89 13.91
C SER A 119 -4.04 16.73 12.54
N VAL A 120 -3.76 17.68 11.65
CA VAL A 120 -4.19 17.67 10.25
C VAL A 120 -3.00 17.82 9.32
N PHE A 121 -3.08 17.22 8.14
CA PHE A 121 -2.01 17.26 7.14
C PHE A 121 -2.58 17.44 5.72
N PRO A 122 -1.78 17.98 4.78
CA PRO A 122 -2.19 18.14 3.39
C PRO A 122 -2.26 16.78 2.72
N PHE A 123 -3.47 16.24 2.65
CA PHE A 123 -3.83 15.01 1.96
C PHE A 123 -5.31 15.11 1.65
N ALA A 124 -5.66 14.98 0.37
CA ALA A 124 -7.04 15.15 -0.05
C ALA A 124 -7.82 13.86 0.17
N LEU A 125 -8.92 13.94 0.94
CA LEU A 125 -9.90 12.87 1.08
C LEU A 125 -11.28 13.40 0.67
N GLY A 126 -11.81 12.85 -0.43
CA GLY A 126 -13.04 13.35 -1.04
C GLY A 126 -12.92 14.83 -1.42
N ASP A 127 -13.86 15.64 -0.96
CA ASP A 127 -13.92 17.09 -1.25
C ASP A 127 -13.04 17.94 -0.31
N THR A 128 -12.34 17.31 0.64
CA THR A 128 -11.51 18.02 1.62
C THR A 128 -10.05 18.00 1.20
N ALA A 129 -9.36 19.14 1.29
CA ALA A 129 -7.94 19.28 0.94
C ALA A 129 -6.98 18.85 2.07
N THR A 130 -7.51 18.53 3.24
CA THR A 130 -6.75 18.16 4.44
C THR A 130 -7.37 16.93 5.09
N CYS A 131 -6.53 16.12 5.73
CA CYS A 131 -6.93 14.88 6.38
C CYS A 131 -6.55 14.92 7.87
N THR A 132 -7.41 14.39 8.74
CA THR A 132 -7.10 14.11 10.15
C THR A 132 -6.44 12.75 10.27
N VAL A 133 -5.74 12.49 11.37
CA VAL A 133 -5.18 11.15 11.65
C VAL A 133 -6.28 10.09 11.64
N GLU A 134 -7.39 10.34 12.33
CA GLU A 134 -8.55 9.44 12.36
C GLU A 134 -9.15 9.19 10.97
N GLY A 135 -9.31 10.25 10.17
CA GLY A 135 -9.81 10.16 8.81
C GLY A 135 -8.91 9.32 7.90
N LEU A 136 -7.60 9.38 8.09
CA LEU A 136 -6.65 8.54 7.37
C LEU A 136 -6.81 7.05 7.71
N LEU A 137 -6.89 6.74 9.01
CA LEU A 137 -7.04 5.35 9.46
C LEU A 137 -8.37 4.77 8.96
N GLN A 138 -9.44 5.57 9.01
CA GLN A 138 -10.74 5.19 8.45
C GLN A 138 -10.69 4.97 6.94
N HIS A 139 -10.06 5.88 6.19
CA HIS A 139 -9.86 5.73 4.75
C HIS A 139 -9.14 4.42 4.38
N ILE A 140 -8.09 4.07 5.14
CA ILE A 140 -7.37 2.82 4.94
C ILE A 140 -8.28 1.62 5.21
N ALA A 141 -9.04 1.65 6.31
CA ALA A 141 -9.96 0.56 6.64
C ALA A 141 -11.05 0.36 5.58
N GLU A 142 -11.56 1.45 5.00
CA GLU A 142 -12.55 1.41 3.92
C GLU A 142 -11.97 0.82 2.63
N LEU A 143 -10.74 1.20 2.26
CA LEU A 143 -10.10 0.60 1.09
C LEU A 143 -9.78 -0.88 1.29
N ASP A 144 -9.37 -1.29 2.48
CA ASP A 144 -9.19 -2.71 2.81
C ASP A 144 -10.46 -3.53 2.53
N LEU A 145 -11.61 -3.01 2.97
CA LEU A 145 -12.90 -3.64 2.69
C LEU A 145 -13.24 -3.62 1.20
N TRP A 146 -12.98 -2.52 0.51
CA TRP A 146 -13.22 -2.42 -0.93
C TRP A 146 -12.35 -3.40 -1.73
N TYR A 147 -11.09 -3.57 -1.36
CA TYR A 147 -10.16 -4.50 -1.99
C TYR A 147 -10.68 -5.94 -1.90
N ILE A 148 -11.04 -6.40 -0.70
CA ILE A 148 -11.53 -7.78 -0.54
C ILE A 148 -12.90 -7.97 -1.19
N ALA A 149 -13.80 -6.98 -1.09
CA ALA A 149 -15.09 -6.95 -1.79
C ALA A 149 -14.93 -7.12 -3.31
N SER A 150 -13.95 -6.43 -3.90
CA SER A 150 -13.64 -6.50 -5.32
C SER A 150 -13.27 -7.91 -5.76
N LEU A 151 -12.51 -8.64 -4.92
CA LEU A 151 -12.14 -10.01 -5.21
C LEU A 151 -13.33 -10.98 -5.16
N PHE A 152 -14.36 -10.69 -4.37
CA PHE A 152 -15.59 -11.49 -4.29
C PHE A 152 -16.72 -10.98 -5.19
N ALA A 153 -16.49 -9.93 -5.98
CA ALA A 153 -17.50 -9.23 -6.78
C ALA A 153 -18.76 -8.85 -5.98
N GLN A 154 -18.60 -8.51 -4.71
CA GLN A 154 -19.68 -8.25 -3.77
C GLN A 154 -19.35 -7.05 -2.93
N LYS A 155 -20.32 -6.16 -2.71
CA LYS A 155 -20.11 -4.98 -1.85
C LYS A 155 -19.72 -5.41 -0.42
N PRO A 156 -18.89 -4.63 0.28
CA PRO A 156 -18.58 -4.90 1.68
C PRO A 156 -19.86 -5.02 2.52
N THR A 157 -19.96 -6.10 3.29
CA THR A 157 -21.07 -6.32 4.22
C THR A 157 -20.70 -5.97 5.66
N LEU A 158 -19.40 -5.95 5.96
CA LEU A 158 -18.89 -5.54 7.27
C LEU A 158 -19.13 -4.05 7.46
N ARG A 159 -19.88 -3.70 8.51
CA ARG A 159 -19.92 -2.33 9.02
C ARG A 159 -18.68 -2.10 9.89
N LEU A 160 -17.86 -1.12 9.51
CA LEU A 160 -16.70 -0.74 10.31
C LEU A 160 -17.15 -0.12 11.66
N PRO A 161 -16.44 -0.42 12.76
CA PRO A 161 -16.54 0.33 14.01
C PRO A 161 -16.31 1.84 13.80
N ASP A 162 -16.86 2.64 14.72
CA ASP A 162 -16.64 4.10 14.70
C ASP A 162 -15.23 4.47 15.23
N ASP A 163 -14.61 3.61 16.06
CA ASP A 163 -13.21 3.79 16.48
C ASP A 163 -12.25 3.45 15.32
N PRO A 164 -11.38 4.39 14.89
CA PRO A 164 -10.54 4.18 13.70
C PRO A 164 -9.50 3.07 13.85
N VAL A 165 -9.04 2.77 15.07
CA VAL A 165 -8.08 1.68 15.31
C VAL A 165 -8.81 0.33 15.24
N GLU A 166 -9.98 0.22 15.87
CA GLU A 166 -10.83 -0.96 15.75
C GLU A 166 -11.27 -1.19 14.29
N ALA A 167 -11.55 -0.13 13.53
CA ALA A 167 -11.86 -0.19 12.11
C ALA A 167 -10.71 -0.77 11.29
N LEU A 168 -9.48 -0.30 11.50
CA LEU A 168 -8.27 -0.83 10.86
C LEU A 168 -8.03 -2.31 11.18
N GLU A 169 -8.25 -2.72 12.43
CA GLU A 169 -8.09 -4.11 12.81
C GLU A 169 -9.18 -5.01 12.21
N ALA A 170 -10.43 -4.54 12.21
CA ALA A 170 -11.57 -5.29 11.67
C ALA A 170 -11.47 -5.47 10.16
N SER A 171 -11.11 -4.42 9.41
CA SER A 171 -10.92 -4.48 7.97
C SER A 171 -9.76 -5.40 7.58
N ALA A 172 -8.64 -5.31 8.28
CA ALA A 172 -7.48 -6.14 7.99
C ALA A 172 -7.74 -7.63 8.29
N ARG A 173 -8.47 -7.96 9.37
CA ARG A 173 -8.94 -9.32 9.62
C ARG A 173 -9.83 -9.82 8.48
N ALA A 174 -10.78 -9.00 8.01
CA ALA A 174 -11.65 -9.37 6.89
C ALA A 174 -10.86 -9.65 5.60
N VAL A 175 -9.83 -8.86 5.30
CA VAL A 175 -8.94 -9.12 4.16
C VAL A 175 -8.17 -10.43 4.35
N ALA A 176 -7.54 -10.63 5.50
CA ALA A 176 -6.72 -11.81 5.76
C ALA A 176 -7.55 -13.10 5.73
N ASP A 177 -8.72 -13.11 6.37
CA ASP A 177 -9.63 -14.24 6.36
C ASP A 177 -10.20 -14.49 4.96
N GLY A 178 -10.57 -13.42 4.25
CA GLY A 178 -11.04 -13.48 2.87
C GLY A 178 -10.00 -14.12 1.94
N LEU A 179 -8.75 -13.66 1.97
CA LEU A 179 -7.65 -14.22 1.16
C LEU A 179 -7.35 -15.68 1.52
N ARG A 180 -7.31 -16.02 2.81
CA ARG A 180 -7.07 -17.42 3.26
C ARG A 180 -8.22 -18.36 2.94
N SER A 181 -9.44 -17.84 2.74
CA SER A 181 -10.62 -18.63 2.38
C SER A 181 -10.71 -18.98 0.90
N LEU A 182 -9.87 -18.39 0.05
CA LEU A 182 -9.91 -18.62 -1.40
C LEU A 182 -9.52 -20.07 -1.73
N SER A 183 -10.35 -20.71 -2.56
CA SER A 183 -9.98 -21.99 -3.17
C SER A 183 -8.86 -21.81 -4.19
N THR A 184 -8.19 -22.91 -4.57
CA THR A 184 -7.14 -22.89 -5.60
C THR A 184 -7.65 -22.33 -6.92
N GLU A 185 -8.89 -22.62 -7.31
CA GLU A 185 -9.52 -22.08 -8.51
C GLU A 185 -9.72 -20.57 -8.39
N ARG A 186 -10.15 -20.09 -7.21
CA ARG A 186 -10.33 -18.65 -6.95
C ARG A 186 -9.01 -17.90 -6.96
N LEU A 187 -7.90 -18.54 -6.59
CA LEU A 187 -6.57 -17.92 -6.65
C LEU A 187 -6.08 -17.61 -8.07
N GLN A 188 -6.68 -18.24 -9.08
CA GLN A 188 -6.32 -18.11 -10.50
C GLN A 188 -7.31 -17.26 -11.30
N GLN A 189 -8.43 -16.87 -10.70
CA GLN A 189 -9.50 -16.20 -11.43
C GLN A 189 -9.31 -14.69 -11.48
N VAL A 190 -9.58 -14.13 -12.66
CA VAL A 190 -9.81 -12.70 -12.84
C VAL A 190 -11.29 -12.42 -12.59
N VAL A 191 -11.55 -11.45 -11.72
CA VAL A 191 -12.89 -11.02 -11.33
C VAL A 191 -13.11 -9.60 -11.80
N ILE A 192 -14.25 -9.33 -12.44
CA ILE A 192 -14.62 -7.96 -12.79
C ILE A 192 -15.55 -7.41 -11.70
N PHE A 193 -15.15 -6.31 -11.09
CA PHE A 193 -15.96 -5.59 -10.10
C PHE A 193 -15.94 -4.10 -10.42
N GLU A 194 -17.13 -3.51 -10.57
CA GLU A 194 -17.33 -2.09 -10.95
C GLU A 194 -16.51 -1.64 -12.17
N GLY A 195 -16.32 -2.54 -13.14
CA GLY A 195 -15.59 -2.27 -14.38
C GLY A 195 -14.06 -2.35 -14.26
N GLU A 196 -13.53 -2.76 -13.10
CA GLU A 196 -12.10 -3.04 -12.90
C GLU A 196 -11.85 -4.55 -12.75
N ALA A 197 -10.76 -5.04 -13.33
CA ALA A 197 -10.33 -6.42 -13.22
C ALA A 197 -9.44 -6.64 -11.98
N TRP A 198 -9.74 -7.70 -11.22
CA TRP A 198 -9.13 -8.04 -9.94
C TRP A 198 -8.62 -9.46 -9.93
N THR A 199 -7.42 -9.62 -9.38
CA THR A 199 -6.82 -10.91 -9.03
C THR A 199 -6.28 -10.81 -7.60
N PRO A 200 -6.00 -11.93 -6.93
CA PRO A 200 -5.36 -11.91 -5.61
C PRO A 200 -3.99 -11.20 -5.64
N MET A 201 -3.18 -11.37 -6.69
CA MET A 201 -1.89 -10.68 -6.83
C MET A 201 -2.05 -9.16 -6.92
N LYS A 202 -2.98 -8.69 -7.75
CA LYS A 202 -3.29 -7.25 -7.87
C LYS A 202 -3.78 -6.67 -6.55
N LEU A 203 -4.64 -7.40 -5.84
CA LEU A 203 -5.12 -7.02 -4.52
C LEU A 203 -3.95 -6.85 -3.55
N LEU A 204 -3.10 -7.88 -3.41
CA LEU A 204 -1.93 -7.84 -2.51
C LEU A 204 -0.98 -6.68 -2.86
N ARG A 205 -0.71 -6.48 -4.15
CA ARG A 205 0.14 -5.39 -4.65
C ARG A 205 -0.42 -4.01 -4.26
N ARG A 206 -1.68 -3.73 -4.61
CA ARG A 206 -2.30 -2.42 -4.37
C ARG A 206 -2.51 -2.15 -2.89
N ARG A 207 -3.05 -3.13 -2.16
CA ARG A 207 -3.37 -2.97 -0.74
C ARG A 207 -2.11 -2.74 0.11
N THR A 208 -1.10 -3.60 -0.05
CA THR A 208 0.10 -3.50 0.79
C THR A 208 0.89 -2.23 0.45
N GLY A 209 0.90 -1.81 -0.82
CA GLY A 209 1.46 -0.52 -1.24
C GLY A 209 0.73 0.68 -0.63
N HIS A 210 -0.61 0.70 -0.72
CA HIS A 210 -1.47 1.73 -0.13
C HIS A 210 -1.27 1.86 1.38
N LEU A 211 -1.19 0.76 2.13
CA LEU A 211 -0.91 0.81 3.56
C LEU A 211 0.40 1.53 3.88
N ARG A 212 1.46 1.21 3.12
CA ARG A 212 2.82 1.73 3.33
C ARG A 212 2.97 3.19 2.90
N GLU A 213 2.24 3.64 1.88
CA GLU A 213 2.33 5.00 1.34
C GLU A 213 1.91 6.08 2.36
N HIS A 214 1.07 5.70 3.33
CA HIS A 214 0.55 6.60 4.36
C HIS A 214 1.48 6.81 5.55
N ILE A 215 2.48 5.96 5.74
CA ILE A 215 3.45 6.08 6.84
C ILE A 215 4.18 7.43 6.81
N PRO A 216 4.77 7.89 5.67
CA PRO A 216 5.38 9.22 5.59
C PRO A 216 4.43 10.37 5.91
N HIS A 217 3.12 10.21 5.70
CA HIS A 217 2.15 11.27 5.97
C HIS A 217 2.03 11.53 7.47
N LEU A 218 1.99 10.45 8.27
CA LEU A 218 1.99 10.54 9.74
C LEU A 218 3.37 10.93 10.29
N GLN A 219 4.47 10.43 9.71
CA GLN A 219 5.82 10.78 10.16
C GLN A 219 6.08 12.29 10.04
N ARG A 220 5.62 12.93 8.95
CA ARG A 220 5.71 14.39 8.78
C ARG A 220 4.99 15.19 9.87
N LEU A 221 4.14 14.58 10.68
CA LEU A 221 3.49 15.21 11.82
C LEU A 221 4.20 14.95 13.15
N SER A 222 5.14 14.00 13.18
CA SER A 222 5.89 13.64 14.39
C SER A 222 6.67 14.84 14.93
N PRO A 223 6.65 15.08 16.26
CA PRO A 223 7.44 16.14 16.89
C PRO A 223 8.95 16.03 16.57
N LEU A 224 9.47 14.81 16.39
CA LEU A 224 10.86 14.55 16.03
C LEU A 224 11.21 15.09 14.64
N ASP A 225 10.29 14.97 13.67
CA ASP A 225 10.48 15.55 12.33
C ASP A 225 10.25 17.06 12.32
N ALA A 226 9.47 17.60 13.25
CA ALA A 226 9.36 19.04 13.47
C ALA A 226 10.66 19.63 14.08
N LEU A 227 11.34 18.88 14.96
CA LEU A 227 12.65 19.24 15.52
C LEU A 227 13.77 19.13 14.48
N LYS A 228 13.83 18.04 13.72
CA LYS A 228 14.78 17.87 12.60
C LYS A 228 14.63 18.95 11.54
N ARG A 229 13.40 19.33 11.15
CA ARG A 229 13.15 20.45 10.21
C ARG A 229 13.56 21.81 10.78
N ARG A 230 13.65 21.95 12.10
CA ARG A 230 14.15 23.16 12.78
C ARG A 230 15.67 23.11 13.01
N GLY A 231 16.37 22.08 12.55
CA GLY A 231 17.81 21.92 12.74
C GLY A 231 18.20 21.68 14.20
N ILE A 232 17.27 21.18 15.01
CA ILE A 232 17.50 20.83 16.41
C ILE A 232 17.60 19.30 16.46
N GLU A 233 18.83 18.79 16.62
CA GLU A 233 19.11 17.36 16.87
C GLU A 233 18.60 16.90 18.24
#